data_AF-A0A6S7FY21-F1
#
_entry.id   AF-A0A6S7FY21-F1
#
_cell.length_a   1.000
_cell.length_b   1.000
_cell.length_c   1.000
_cell.angle_alpha   90.00
_cell.angle_beta   90.00
_cell.angle_gamma   90.00
#
_symmetry.space_group_name_H-M   'P 1'
#
loop_
_entity.id
_entity.type
_entity.pdbx_description
1 polymer ?
#
loop_
_entity_poly.entity_id
_entity_poly.type
_entity_poly.pdbx_seq_one_letter_code
_entity_poly.pdbx_strand_id
1 'polypeptide(L)'
;MFRWHAHHDVDLLREVVAVRPKSANDWNTIAANLQNAWGEEETQRSPIKGRSCKEHFDVLLAHHKAGNASALKKSGTEEQYGELQQLLDDASAYITDMQNKKTAPKARKQLQEELDRNNAKQFRDDAMVATREKNSRARDSDEETTGPYRLAISPLGQTTL
;
A
#
# COMPACT_ATOMS: atom_id res chain seq x y z
N MET A 1 -13.32 -29.69 -17.68
CA MET A 1 -13.53 -28.36 -17.07
C MET A 1 -14.99 -28.31 -16.65
N PHE A 2 -15.31 -27.87 -15.43
CA PHE A 2 -16.70 -27.76 -15.00
C PHE A 2 -17.44 -26.76 -15.89
N ARG A 3 -18.71 -27.04 -16.19
CA ARG A 3 -19.51 -26.21 -17.08
C ARG A 3 -20.42 -25.32 -16.23
N TRP A 4 -20.09 -24.03 -16.20
CA TRP A 4 -20.85 -23.05 -15.46
C TRP A 4 -22.17 -22.70 -16.17
N HIS A 5 -23.19 -22.51 -15.36
CA HIS A 5 -24.53 -22.15 -15.79
C HIS A 5 -25.04 -21.02 -14.90
N ALA A 6 -25.95 -20.25 -15.47
CA ALA A 6 -26.74 -19.20 -14.83
C ALA A 6 -27.09 -19.45 -13.34
N HIS A 7 -27.70 -20.60 -13.05
CA HIS A 7 -28.17 -20.93 -11.70
C HIS A 7 -27.02 -21.19 -10.71
N HIS A 8 -25.83 -21.54 -11.19
CA HIS A 8 -24.64 -21.76 -10.36
C HIS A 8 -23.99 -20.45 -9.88
N ASP A 9 -24.26 -19.32 -10.56
CA ASP A 9 -23.57 -18.06 -10.28
C ASP A 9 -23.92 -17.53 -8.88
N VAL A 10 -25.19 -17.64 -8.48
CA VAL A 10 -25.66 -17.20 -7.16
C VAL A 10 -25.00 -18.01 -6.04
N ASP A 11 -24.99 -19.33 -6.16
CA ASP A 11 -24.38 -20.21 -5.15
C ASP A 11 -22.87 -19.99 -5.04
N LEU A 12 -22.18 -19.83 -6.17
CA LEU A 12 -20.76 -19.48 -6.18
C LEU A 12 -20.52 -18.15 -5.44
N LEU A 13 -21.32 -17.13 -5.73
CA LEU A 13 -21.15 -15.80 -5.13
C LEU A 13 -21.47 -15.80 -3.64
N ARG A 14 -22.51 -16.52 -3.21
CA ARG A 14 -22.82 -16.73 -1.78
C ARG A 14 -21.63 -17.34 -1.04
N GLU A 15 -21.05 -18.41 -1.59
CA GLU A 15 -19.88 -19.05 -1.01
C GLU A 15 -18.65 -18.13 -1.00
N VAL A 16 -18.42 -17.35 -2.07
CA VAL A 16 -17.32 -16.38 -2.13
C VAL A 16 -17.47 -15.28 -1.07
N VAL A 17 -18.68 -14.75 -0.88
CA VAL A 17 -18.96 -13.72 0.13
C VAL A 17 -18.84 -14.27 1.55
N ALA A 18 -19.26 -15.53 1.77
CA ALA A 18 -19.16 -16.22 3.06
C ALA A 18 -17.71 -16.57 3.42
N VAL A 19 -16.99 -17.25 2.52
CA VAL A 19 -15.62 -17.74 2.75
C VAL A 19 -14.59 -16.63 2.66
N ARG A 20 -14.82 -15.61 1.83
CA ARG A 20 -13.90 -14.48 1.61
C ARG A 20 -12.50 -14.97 1.24
N PRO A 21 -12.32 -15.57 0.05
CA PRO A 21 -11.10 -16.27 -0.29
C PRO A 21 -9.89 -15.33 -0.40
N LYS A 22 -8.74 -15.76 0.14
CA LYS A 22 -7.45 -15.04 0.14
C LYS A 22 -6.32 -15.84 -0.48
N SER A 23 -6.49 -17.16 -0.55
CA SER A 23 -5.49 -18.13 -0.96
C SER A 23 -6.12 -19.22 -1.83
N ALA A 24 -5.30 -20.04 -2.48
CA ALA A 24 -5.76 -21.18 -3.27
C ALA A 24 -6.56 -22.21 -2.45
N ASN A 25 -6.25 -22.36 -1.15
CA ASN A 25 -6.97 -23.29 -0.27
C ASN A 25 -8.40 -22.83 -0.01
N ASP A 26 -8.65 -21.54 0.10
CA ASP A 26 -10.00 -21.01 0.30
C ASP A 26 -10.87 -21.30 -0.93
N TRP A 27 -10.30 -21.18 -2.13
CA TRP A 27 -10.99 -21.57 -3.37
C TRP A 27 -11.27 -23.07 -3.45
N ASN A 28 -10.37 -23.91 -2.94
CA ASN A 28 -10.64 -25.35 -2.84
C ASN A 28 -11.76 -25.65 -1.84
N THR A 29 -11.84 -24.88 -0.75
CA THR A 29 -12.93 -24.97 0.23
C THR A 29 -14.27 -24.62 -0.40
N ILE A 30 -14.34 -23.51 -1.14
CA ILE A 30 -15.53 -23.11 -1.91
C ILE A 30 -15.94 -24.22 -2.88
N ALA A 31 -14.99 -24.79 -3.63
CA ALA A 31 -15.28 -25.87 -4.56
C ALA A 31 -15.85 -27.11 -3.86
N ALA A 32 -15.32 -27.48 -2.69
CA ALA A 32 -15.82 -28.59 -1.89
C ALA A 32 -17.24 -28.32 -1.35
N ASN A 33 -17.52 -27.10 -0.89
CA ASN A 33 -18.85 -26.70 -0.42
C ASN A 33 -19.89 -26.81 -1.54
N LEU A 34 -19.59 -26.25 -2.72
CA LEU A 34 -20.46 -26.34 -3.89
C LEU A 34 -20.68 -27.79 -4.34
N GLN A 35 -19.62 -28.59 -4.32
CA GLN A 35 -19.72 -30.00 -4.70
C GLN A 35 -20.60 -30.80 -3.73
N ASN A 36 -20.54 -30.49 -2.42
CA ASN A 36 -21.44 -31.09 -1.43
C ASN A 36 -22.89 -30.61 -1.59
N ALA A 37 -23.10 -29.35 -1.97
CA ALA A 37 -24.43 -28.75 -2.10
C ALA A 37 -25.21 -29.25 -3.32
N TRP A 38 -24.54 -29.39 -4.48
CA TRP A 38 -25.19 -29.81 -5.74
C TRP A 38 -25.27 -31.34 -5.91
N GLY A 39 -24.64 -32.10 -5.03
CA GLY A 39 -24.66 -33.55 -5.05
C GLY A 39 -23.85 -34.17 -6.19
N GLU A 40 -23.88 -35.50 -6.25
CA GLU A 40 -23.07 -36.26 -7.22
C GLU A 40 -23.57 -36.10 -8.64
N GLU A 41 -24.88 -35.99 -8.91
CA GLU A 41 -25.43 -35.95 -10.28
C GLU A 41 -24.91 -34.76 -11.11
N GLU A 42 -24.89 -33.55 -10.52
CA GLU A 42 -24.43 -32.33 -11.19
C GLU A 42 -22.89 -32.32 -11.36
N THR A 43 -22.17 -33.00 -10.47
CA THR A 43 -20.70 -32.94 -10.40
C THR A 43 -19.99 -34.21 -10.88
N GLN A 44 -20.74 -35.27 -11.20
CA GLN A 44 -20.22 -36.60 -11.57
C GLN A 44 -19.35 -36.54 -12.83
N ARG A 45 -19.81 -35.75 -13.80
CA ARG A 45 -19.18 -35.66 -15.12
C ARG A 45 -17.93 -34.80 -15.10
N SER A 46 -17.82 -33.86 -14.15
CA SER A 46 -16.68 -32.97 -14.02
C SER A 46 -16.66 -32.40 -12.60
N PRO A 47 -15.68 -32.78 -11.75
CA PRO A 47 -15.59 -32.23 -10.41
C PRO A 47 -15.24 -30.73 -10.47
N ILE A 48 -15.79 -29.99 -9.52
CA ILE A 48 -15.53 -28.57 -9.37
C ILE A 48 -14.14 -28.41 -8.76
N LYS A 49 -13.34 -27.51 -9.31
CA LYS A 49 -11.99 -27.21 -8.82
C LYS A 49 -11.92 -25.77 -8.36
N GLY A 50 -11.19 -25.50 -7.29
CA GLY A 50 -11.05 -24.13 -6.76
C GLY A 50 -10.54 -23.13 -7.80
N ARG A 51 -9.62 -23.56 -8.67
CA ARG A 51 -9.17 -22.75 -9.82
C ARG A 51 -10.33 -22.36 -10.75
N SER A 52 -11.23 -23.30 -11.04
CA SER A 52 -12.39 -23.02 -11.91
C SER A 52 -13.37 -22.06 -11.25
N CYS A 53 -13.60 -22.16 -9.93
CA CYS A 53 -14.41 -21.20 -9.18
C CYS A 53 -13.81 -19.80 -9.24
N LYS A 54 -12.50 -19.68 -9.05
CA LYS A 54 -11.79 -18.40 -9.12
C LYS A 54 -11.91 -17.77 -10.51
N GLU A 55 -11.59 -18.53 -11.56
CA GLU A 55 -11.63 -18.03 -12.94
C GLU A 55 -13.04 -17.57 -13.32
N HIS A 56 -14.08 -18.34 -12.93
CA HIS A 56 -15.47 -17.96 -13.20
C HIS A 56 -15.90 -16.72 -12.41
N PHE A 57 -15.53 -16.64 -11.12
CA PHE A 57 -15.77 -15.44 -10.31
C PHE A 57 -15.07 -14.20 -10.90
N ASP A 58 -13.82 -14.31 -11.35
CA ASP A 58 -13.09 -13.20 -11.97
C ASP A 58 -13.81 -12.68 -13.22
N VAL A 59 -14.40 -13.58 -14.01
CA VAL A 59 -15.23 -13.23 -15.19
C VAL A 59 -16.50 -12.50 -14.76
N LEU A 60 -17.25 -13.03 -13.78
CA LEU A 60 -18.47 -12.38 -13.25
C LEU A 60 -18.17 -10.96 -12.74
N LEU A 61 -17.09 -10.81 -11.97
CA LEU A 61 -16.65 -9.52 -11.43
C LEU A 61 -16.23 -8.54 -12.54
N ALA A 62 -15.57 -9.02 -13.60
CA ALA A 62 -15.21 -8.19 -14.74
C ALA A 62 -16.44 -7.68 -15.50
N HIS A 63 -17.44 -8.54 -15.73
CA HIS A 63 -18.70 -8.14 -16.36
C HIS A 63 -19.46 -7.11 -15.53
N HIS A 64 -19.50 -7.31 -14.21
CA HIS A 64 -20.11 -6.39 -13.26
C HIS A 64 -19.47 -5.00 -13.31
N LYS A 65 -18.13 -4.93 -13.23
CA LYS A 65 -17.37 -3.67 -13.31
C LYS A 65 -17.53 -2.95 -14.65
N ALA A 66 -17.70 -3.70 -15.73
CA ALA A 66 -17.91 -3.13 -17.06
C ALA A 66 -19.34 -2.57 -17.27
N GLY A 67 -20.22 -2.64 -16.28
CA GLY A 67 -21.62 -2.20 -16.42
C GLY A 67 -22.40 -3.04 -17.43
N ASN A 68 -21.92 -4.25 -17.75
CA ASN A 68 -22.56 -5.17 -18.69
C ASN A 68 -23.74 -5.88 -18.02
N ALA A 69 -24.71 -5.09 -17.55
CA ALA A 69 -25.98 -5.55 -16.99
C ALA A 69 -26.71 -6.49 -17.96
N SER A 70 -26.56 -6.28 -19.27
CA SER A 70 -27.14 -7.14 -20.31
C SER A 70 -26.52 -8.55 -20.40
N ALA A 71 -25.25 -8.72 -20.00
CA ALA A 71 -24.58 -10.02 -19.95
C ALA A 71 -25.02 -10.82 -18.71
N LEU A 72 -25.18 -10.15 -17.56
CA LEU A 72 -25.74 -10.74 -16.34
C LEU A 72 -27.26 -10.97 -16.44
N LYS A 73 -28.02 -10.12 -17.14
CA LYS A 73 -29.47 -10.34 -17.37
C LYS A 73 -29.80 -11.60 -18.18
N LYS A 74 -28.83 -12.13 -18.94
CA LYS A 74 -29.00 -13.40 -19.65
C LYS A 74 -28.88 -14.63 -18.73
N SER A 75 -28.49 -14.47 -17.47
CA SER A 75 -28.22 -15.56 -16.54
C SER A 75 -29.37 -15.90 -15.57
N GLY A 76 -30.58 -15.37 -15.73
CA GLY A 76 -31.69 -15.80 -14.87
C GLY A 76 -32.94 -14.95 -14.88
N THR A 77 -33.85 -15.30 -13.98
CA THR A 77 -35.04 -14.51 -13.62
C THR A 77 -34.64 -13.17 -12.97
N GLU A 78 -35.52 -12.17 -12.98
CA GLU A 78 -35.21 -10.83 -12.48
C GLU A 78 -34.75 -10.81 -11.01
N GLU A 79 -35.27 -11.71 -10.19
CA GLU A 79 -34.92 -11.87 -8.77
C GLU A 79 -33.48 -12.36 -8.58
N GLN A 80 -33.07 -13.36 -9.37
CA GLN A 80 -31.70 -13.89 -9.35
C GLN A 80 -30.68 -12.82 -9.77
N TYR A 81 -31.07 -11.95 -10.70
CA TYR A 81 -30.23 -10.83 -11.13
C TYR A 81 -30.01 -9.81 -10.01
N GLY A 82 -31.06 -9.47 -9.25
CA GLY A 82 -30.95 -8.55 -8.11
C GLY A 82 -30.02 -9.06 -7.02
N GLU A 83 -30.16 -10.34 -6.64
CA GLU A 83 -29.28 -10.97 -5.66
C GLU A 83 -27.83 -11.05 -6.15
N LEU A 84 -27.64 -11.45 -7.41
CA LEU A 84 -26.31 -11.57 -8.01
C LEU A 84 -25.57 -10.22 -8.03
N GLN A 85 -26.27 -9.14 -8.33
CA GLN A 85 -25.73 -7.78 -8.27
C GLN A 85 -25.29 -7.40 -6.84
N GLN A 86 -26.15 -7.63 -5.84
CA GLN A 86 -25.84 -7.36 -4.43
C GLN A 86 -24.61 -8.16 -3.94
N LEU A 87 -24.54 -9.44 -4.27
CA LEU A 87 -23.41 -10.29 -3.88
C LEU A 87 -22.10 -9.86 -4.56
N LEU A 88 -22.17 -9.37 -5.80
CA LEU A 88 -21.00 -8.84 -6.51
C LEU A 88 -20.54 -7.51 -5.93
N ASP A 89 -21.48 -6.64 -5.54
CA ASP A 89 -21.17 -5.41 -4.80
C ASP A 89 -20.46 -5.73 -3.48
N ASP A 90 -21.00 -6.66 -2.68
CA ASP A 90 -20.40 -7.11 -1.41
C ASP A 90 -19.01 -7.74 -1.61
N ALA A 91 -18.87 -8.62 -2.61
CA ALA A 91 -17.59 -9.23 -2.94
C ALA A 91 -16.56 -8.18 -3.38
N SER A 92 -16.98 -7.17 -4.15
CA SER A 92 -16.12 -6.08 -4.61
C SER A 92 -15.65 -5.17 -3.47
N ALA A 93 -16.54 -4.87 -2.51
CA ALA A 93 -16.24 -4.09 -1.32
C ALA A 93 -15.19 -4.82 -0.46
N TYR A 94 -15.39 -6.12 -0.24
CA TYR A 94 -14.43 -6.95 0.49
C TYR A 94 -13.04 -7.00 -0.16
N ILE A 95 -12.96 -7.16 -1.49
CA ILE A 95 -11.68 -7.19 -2.22
C ILE A 95 -10.96 -5.84 -2.09
N THR A 96 -11.70 -4.73 -2.19
CA THR A 96 -11.16 -3.37 -2.02
C THR A 96 -10.61 -3.18 -0.60
N ASP A 97 -11.35 -3.60 0.42
CA ASP A 97 -10.92 -3.53 1.82
C ASP A 97 -9.66 -4.34 2.09
N MET A 98 -9.54 -5.53 1.48
CA MET A 98 -8.33 -6.33 1.56
C MET A 98 -7.12 -5.64 0.94
N GLN A 99 -7.30 -5.01 -0.22
CA GLN A 99 -6.23 -4.29 -0.90
C GLN A 99 -5.79 -3.09 -0.08
N ASN A 100 -6.73 -2.32 0.47
CA ASN A 100 -6.48 -1.19 1.35
C ASN A 100 -5.74 -1.61 2.63
N LYS A 101 -6.11 -2.74 3.24
CA LYS A 101 -5.39 -3.28 4.41
C LYS A 101 -3.95 -3.71 4.09
N LYS A 102 -3.66 -4.14 2.86
CA LYS A 102 -2.29 -4.50 2.43
C LYS A 102 -1.43 -3.27 2.12
N THR A 103 -2.03 -2.18 1.61
CA THR A 103 -1.31 -0.97 1.19
C THR A 103 -1.13 0.04 2.32
N ALA A 104 -2.09 0.16 3.24
CA ALA A 104 -2.02 1.06 4.40
C ALA A 104 -0.73 0.92 5.25
N PRO A 105 -0.27 -0.29 5.64
CA PRO A 105 0.96 -0.41 6.41
C PRO A 105 2.21 -0.06 5.60
N LYS A 106 2.22 -0.33 4.30
CA LYS A 106 3.33 0.04 3.41
C LYS A 106 3.42 1.55 3.21
N ALA A 107 2.29 2.19 2.95
CA ALA A 107 2.19 3.64 2.79
C ALA A 107 2.62 4.38 4.08
N ARG A 108 2.18 3.88 5.24
CA ARG A 108 2.53 4.46 6.54
C ARG A 108 4.03 4.34 6.85
N LYS A 109 4.65 3.21 6.49
CA LYS A 109 6.10 3.02 6.62
C LYS A 109 6.90 3.95 5.71
N GLN A 110 6.50 4.08 4.44
CA GLN A 110 7.15 4.99 3.49
C GLN A 110 7.04 6.45 3.93
N LEU A 111 5.88 6.87 4.42
CA LEU A 111 5.70 8.22 4.94
C LEU A 111 6.60 8.50 6.15
N GLN A 112 6.76 7.53 7.06
CA GLN A 112 7.66 7.67 8.21
C GLN A 112 9.12 7.79 7.77
N GLU A 113 9.57 6.95 6.84
CA GLU A 113 10.94 7.01 6.30
C GLU A 113 11.22 8.34 5.57
N GLU A 114 10.23 8.88 4.85
CA GLU A 114 10.30 10.19 4.20
C GLU A 114 10.42 11.33 5.23
N LEU A 115 9.59 11.30 6.28
CA LEU A 115 9.62 12.27 7.38
C LEU A 115 10.96 12.23 8.11
N ASP A 116 11.46 11.04 8.44
CA ASP A 116 12.75 10.86 9.12
C ASP A 116 13.91 11.38 8.26
N ARG A 117 13.86 11.14 6.94
CA ARG A 117 14.84 11.65 5.99
C ARG A 117 14.82 13.18 5.90
N ASN A 118 13.63 13.79 5.88
CA ASN A 118 13.49 15.24 5.82
C ASN A 118 13.94 15.90 7.13
N ASN A 119 13.56 15.35 8.28
CA ASN A 119 14.05 15.81 9.58
C ASN A 119 15.59 15.73 9.64
N ALA A 120 16.18 14.61 9.20
CA ALA A 120 17.64 14.45 9.20
C ALA A 120 18.35 15.47 8.29
N LYS A 121 17.74 15.87 7.17
CA LYS A 121 18.27 16.95 6.32
C LYS A 121 18.21 18.30 7.03
N GLN A 122 17.06 18.64 7.61
CA GLN A 122 16.89 19.90 8.35
C GLN A 122 17.90 20.04 9.48
N PHE A 123 18.10 19.00 10.30
CA PHE A 123 19.10 19.01 11.37
C PHE A 123 20.53 19.25 10.86
N ARG A 124 20.89 18.71 9.69
CA ARG A 124 22.21 18.95 9.08
C ARG A 124 22.35 20.37 8.57
N ASP A 125 21.32 20.87 7.90
CA ASP A 125 21.31 22.22 7.34
C ASP A 125 21.38 23.27 8.47
N ASP A 126 20.60 23.10 9.53
CA ASP A 126 20.60 23.98 10.71
C ASP A 126 21.96 23.94 11.43
N ALA A 127 22.57 22.77 11.58
CA ALA A 127 23.91 22.65 12.16
C ALA A 127 25.00 23.33 11.30
N MET A 128 24.88 23.25 9.97
CA MET A 128 25.79 23.91 9.03
C MET A 128 25.62 25.43 9.05
N VAL A 129 24.39 25.92 9.21
CA VAL A 129 24.13 27.35 9.41
C VAL A 129 24.71 27.83 10.74
N ALA A 130 24.45 27.13 11.85
CA ALA A 130 24.96 27.51 13.16
C ALA A 130 26.49 27.55 13.24
N THR A 131 27.17 26.59 12.60
CA THR A 131 28.64 26.58 12.51
C THR A 131 29.17 27.68 11.60
N ARG A 132 28.48 27.97 10.49
CA ARG A 132 28.82 29.11 9.61
C ARG A 132 28.68 30.45 10.33
N GLU A 133 27.59 30.66 11.07
CA GLU A 133 27.34 31.88 11.85
C GLU A 133 28.34 32.05 12.99
N LYS A 134 28.71 30.95 13.66
CA LYS A 134 29.76 30.97 14.69
C LYS A 134 31.12 31.33 14.10
N ASN A 135 31.45 30.81 12.91
CA ASN A 135 32.70 31.11 12.22
C ASN A 135 32.74 32.54 11.66
N SER A 136 31.62 33.09 11.20
CA SER A 136 31.55 34.50 10.76
C SER A 136 31.64 35.47 11.94
N ARG A 137 30.98 35.17 13.07
CA ARG A 137 31.14 35.97 14.30
C ARG A 137 32.55 35.94 14.88
N ALA A 138 33.25 34.81 14.76
CA ALA A 138 34.65 34.71 15.18
C ALA A 138 35.59 35.54 14.29
N ARG A 139 35.28 35.70 12.99
CA ARG A 139 36.07 36.53 12.05
C ARG A 139 35.80 38.03 12.15
N ASP A 140 34.63 38.44 12.66
CA ASP A 140 34.22 39.85 12.78
C ASP A 140 34.70 40.49 14.10
N SER A 141 35.33 39.73 15.00
CA SER A 141 35.89 40.26 16.27
C SER A 141 37.36 40.66 16.18
N ASP A 142 38.00 40.58 15.01
CA ASP A 142 39.45 40.80 14.85
C ASP A 142 39.82 42.11 14.10
N GLU A 143 38.90 43.08 13.97
CA GLU A 143 39.21 44.35 13.31
C GLU A 143 38.75 45.58 14.10
N GLU A 144 39.52 45.95 15.15
CA GLU A 144 39.58 47.36 15.58
C GLU A 144 40.97 47.77 16.10
N THR A 145 41.49 48.85 15.49
CA THR A 145 42.58 49.76 15.89
C THR A 145 44.02 49.46 15.44
N THR A 146 44.34 50.05 14.29
CA THR A 146 45.64 50.53 13.81
C THR A 146 46.14 51.76 14.57
N GLY A 147 47.46 51.87 14.81
CA GLY A 147 48.11 53.16 15.11
C GLY A 147 49.58 53.05 15.59
N PRO A 148 50.49 53.99 15.23
CA PRO A 148 51.86 53.68 14.81
C PRO A 148 53.01 54.18 15.71
N TYR A 149 54.20 53.60 15.46
CA TYR A 149 55.57 54.01 15.82
C TYR A 149 55.83 55.22 16.74
N ARG A 150 56.59 54.98 17.83
CA ARG A 150 57.62 55.92 18.33
C ARG A 150 58.87 55.19 18.83
N LEU A 151 59.96 55.38 18.06
CA LEU A 151 61.35 55.19 18.48
C LEU A 151 61.68 56.14 19.63
N ALA A 152 62.36 55.65 20.68
CA ALA A 152 63.33 56.42 21.48
C ALA A 152 63.92 55.53 22.59
N ILE A 153 65.17 55.06 22.46
CA ILE A 153 66.43 55.61 23.02
C ILE A 153 67.01 54.57 24.00
N SER A 154 68.12 53.95 23.63
CA SER A 154 69.02 53.26 24.58
C SER A 154 69.83 54.29 25.37
N PRO A 155 70.32 53.94 26.57
CA PRO A 155 71.77 53.98 26.71
C PRO A 155 72.38 52.81 27.51
N LEU A 156 73.42 52.25 26.91
CA LEU A 156 74.72 51.83 27.44
C LEU A 156 74.92 51.63 28.96
N GLY A 157 75.29 50.38 29.29
CA GLY A 157 76.55 50.05 29.97
C GLY A 157 76.60 50.10 31.50
N GLN A 158 76.98 48.98 32.13
CA GLN A 158 78.35 48.79 32.61
C GLN A 158 78.59 47.38 33.20
N THR A 159 79.76 46.86 32.83
CA THR A 159 80.48 45.70 33.37
C THR A 159 81.16 46.07 34.69
N THR A 160 81.18 45.17 35.67
CA THR A 160 82.32 44.97 36.61
C THR A 160 82.16 43.62 37.31
N LEU A 161 83.03 42.67 36.95
CA LEU A 161 84.02 41.96 37.78
C LEU A 161 83.45 40.91 38.76
#